data_AF-A0A9D5XVR6-F1
#
_entry.id   AF-A0A9D5XVR6-F1
#
_cell.length_a   1.000
_cell.length_b   1.000
_cell.length_c   1.000
_cell.angle_alpha   90.00
_cell.angle_beta   90.00
_cell.angle_gamma   90.00
#
_symmetry.space_group_name_H-M   'P 1'
#
loop_
_entity.id
_entity.type
_entity.pdbx_description
1 polymer ?
#
loop_
_entity_poly.entity_id
_entity_poly.type
_entity_poly.pdbx_seq_one_letter_code
_entity_poly.pdbx_strand_id
1 'polypeptide(L)' 'MGLEVGWYLRFAKTDRIEALVSAKGAEQVRHEGHIFTDWSFAFEEVGDHVRAVMTRNKPLFDKD' A
#
# COMPACT_ATOMS: atom_id res chain seq x y z
N MET A 1 -26.44 -1.23 -1.75
CA MET A 1 -25.68 -2.22 -0.95
C MET A 1 -24.22 -1.96 -1.23
N GLY A 2 -23.52 -1.35 -0.28
CA GLY A 2 -22.12 -0.94 -0.45
C GLY A 2 -21.22 -2.16 -0.55
N LEU A 3 -20.36 -2.17 -1.56
CA LEU A 3 -19.34 -3.20 -1.72
C LEU A 3 -18.30 -2.98 -0.62
N GLU A 4 -18.44 -3.63 0.53
CA GLU A 4 -17.40 -3.68 1.54
C GLU A 4 -16.27 -4.55 1.00
N VAL A 5 -15.29 -3.90 0.40
CA VAL A 5 -14.09 -4.56 -0.09
C VAL A 5 -13.10 -4.66 1.06
N GLY A 6 -13.34 -5.61 1.98
CA GLY A 6 -12.40 -5.97 3.03
C GLY A 6 -11.32 -6.89 2.47
N TRP A 7 -10.28 -6.35 1.83
CA TRP A 7 -9.10 -7.14 1.48
C TRP A 7 -8.31 -7.46 2.76
N TYR A 8 -8.46 -8.67 3.29
CA TYR A 8 -7.47 -9.24 4.20
C TYR A 8 -6.22 -9.62 3.38
N LEU A 9 -5.44 -8.62 2.99
CA LEU A 9 -4.05 -8.83 2.61
C LEU A 9 -3.33 -9.29 3.87
N ARG A 10 -3.21 -10.61 4.04
CA ARG A 10 -2.26 -11.19 4.98
C ARG A 10 -0.88 -10.91 4.38
N PHE A 11 -0.43 -9.66 4.50
CA PHE A 11 0.90 -9.26 4.10
C PHE A 11 1.85 -10.31 4.70
N ALA A 12 2.71 -10.87 3.85
CA ALA A 12 3.82 -11.67 4.32
C ALA A 12 4.51 -10.90 5.47
N LYS A 13 5.26 -11.59 6.34
CA LYS A 13 6.17 -10.91 7.26
C LYS A 13 7.23 -10.17 6.42
N THR A 14 6.90 -8.98 5.93
CA THR A 14 7.67 -8.19 4.98
C THR A 14 7.57 -6.73 5.37
N ASP A 15 8.66 -6.00 5.14
CA ASP A 15 8.72 -4.56 5.34
C ASP A 15 8.44 -3.78 4.05
N ARG A 16 8.24 -4.49 2.93
CA ARG A 16 7.91 -3.91 1.64
C ARG A 16 6.70 -4.59 1.04
N ILE A 17 5.72 -3.77 0.68
CA ILE A 17 4.47 -4.17 0.05
C ILE A 17 4.34 -3.39 -1.26
N GLU A 18 3.93 -4.08 -2.30
CA GLU A 18 3.64 -3.46 -3.58
C GLU A 18 2.23 -3.85 -4.01
N ALA A 19 1.43 -2.85 -4.36
CA ALA A 19 0.06 -3.02 -4.80
C ALA A 19 -0.16 -2.24 -6.10
N LEU A 20 -0.79 -2.88 -7.08
CA LEU A 20 -1.31 -2.19 -8.25
C LEU A 20 -2.76 -1.84 -7.97
N VAL A 21 -3.08 -0.55 -7.92
CA VAL A 21 -4.42 -0.04 -7.60
C VAL A 21 -4.98 0.73 -8.78
N SER A 22 -6.30 0.69 -8.96
CA SER A 22 -6.95 1.54 -9.96
C SER A 22 -6.72 3.03 -9.63
N ALA A 23 -6.73 3.90 -10.63
CA ALA A 23 -6.60 5.34 -10.42
C ALA A 23 -7.63 5.90 -9.42
N LYS A 24 -8.85 5.35 -9.40
CA LYS A 24 -9.90 5.74 -8.43
C LYS A 24 -9.60 5.31 -7.00
N GLY A 25 -8.95 4.16 -6.83
CA GLY A 25 -8.55 3.64 -5.52
C GLY A 25 -7.26 4.26 -4.98
N ALA A 26 -6.44 4.88 -5.84
CA ALA A 26 -5.16 5.47 -5.45
C ALA A 26 -5.30 6.53 -4.35
N GLU A 27 -6.35 7.36 -4.41
CA GLU A 27 -6.63 8.38 -3.38
C GLU A 27 -6.91 7.78 -2.01
N GLN A 28 -7.54 6.60 -1.96
CA GLN A 28 -7.77 5.89 -0.69
C GLN A 28 -6.44 5.41 -0.09
N VAL A 29 -5.55 4.86 -0.92
CA VAL A 29 -4.22 4.43 -0.47
C VAL A 29 -3.34 5.62 -0.06
N ARG A 30 -3.46 6.76 -0.75
CA ARG A 30 -2.79 8.00 -0.32
C ARG A 30 -3.27 8.45 1.06
N HIS A 31 -4.56 8.31 1.34
CA HIS A 31 -5.11 8.63 2.66
C HIS A 31 -4.56 7.72 3.77
N GLU A 32 -4.37 6.43 3.48
CA GLU A 32 -3.73 5.50 4.42
C GLU A 32 -2.32 5.94 4.81
N GLY A 33 -1.56 6.56 3.90
CA GLY A 33 -0.24 7.11 4.20
C GLY A 33 -0.23 8.20 5.28
N HIS A 34 -1.35 8.92 5.47
CA HIS A 34 -1.49 9.86 6.58
C HIS A 34 -1.78 9.18 7.92
N ILE A 35 -2.38 7.98 7.88
CA ILE A 35 -2.74 7.19 9.07
C ILE A 35 -1.54 6.38 9.55
N PHE A 36 -0.83 5.72 8.62
CA PHE A 36 0.29 4.83 8.91
C PHE A 36 1.64 5.55 8.78
N THR A 37 1.93 6.44 9.73
CA THR A 37 3.16 7.25 9.75
C THR A 37 4.45 6.46 9.95
N ASP A 38 4.37 5.19 10.37
CA ASP A 38 5.49 4.26 10.47
C ASP A 38 5.87 3.62 9.13
N TRP A 39 5.14 3.94 8.05
CA TRP A 39 5.39 3.51 6.68
C TRP A 39 5.61 4.72 5.76
N SER A 40 6.41 4.49 4.73
CA SER A 40 6.63 5.39 3.61
C SER A 40 5.86 4.87 2.40
N PHE A 41 5.24 5.79 1.67
CA PHE A 41 4.41 5.47 0.50
C PHE A 41 4.98 6.17 -0.72
N ALA A 42 5.23 5.42 -1.78
CA ALA A 42 5.58 5.93 -3.09
C ALA A 42 4.54 5.48 -4.12
N PHE A 43 4.22 6.36 -5.06
CA PHE A 43 3.20 6.13 -6.07
C PHE A 43 3.78 6.38 -7.45
N GLU A 44 3.56 5.44 -8.35
CA GLU A 44 4.01 5.50 -9.74
C GLU A 44 2.81 5.22 -10.64
N GLU A 45 2.56 6.08 -11.62
CA GLU A 45 1.52 5.85 -12.62
C GLU A 45 1.99 4.81 -13.63
N VAL A 46 1.21 3.74 -13.80
CA VAL A 46 1.51 2.62 -14.71
C VAL A 46 0.27 2.36 -15.56
N GLY A 47 0.20 3.02 -16.71
CA GLY A 47 -0.94 2.93 -17.62
C GLY A 47 -2.22 3.51 -17.02
N ASP A 48 -3.24 2.67 -16.86
CA ASP A 48 -4.54 3.00 -16.24
C ASP A 48 -4.58 2.72 -14.73
N HIS A 49 -3.45 2.29 -14.16
CA HIS A 49 -3.30 1.96 -12.76
C HIS A 49 -2.21 2.82 -12.09
N VAL A 50 -2.20 2.78 -10.77
CA VAL A 50 -1.15 3.36 -9.93
C VAL A 50 -0.51 2.22 -9.15
N ARG A 51 0.80 2.10 -9.24
CA ARG A 51 1.59 1.24 -8.38
C ARG A 51 1.87 1.99 -7.07
N ALA A 52 1.35 1.47 -5.98
CA ALA A 52 1.64 1.93 -4.63
C ALA A 52 2.70 1.02 -4.00
N VAL A 53 3.83 1.60 -3.62
CA VAL A 53 4.92 0.94 -2.90
C VAL A 53 4.93 1.44 -1.48
N MET A 54 4.69 0.54 -0.53
CA MET A 54 4.63 0.82 0.90
C MET A 54 5.83 0.16 1.57
N THR A 55 6.67 0.96 2.23
CA THR A 55 7.88 0.46 2.91
C THR A 55 7.88 0.90 4.36
N ARG A 56 8.06 -0.05 5.29
CA ARG A 56 8.12 0.25 6.72
C ARG A 56 9.39 1.07 7.00
N ASN A 57 9.24 2.19 7.70
CA ASN A 57 10.36 3.08 8.01
C ASN A 57 11.38 2.43 8.96
N LYS A 58 10.91 1.49 9.80
CA LYS A 58 11.73 0.67 10.70
C LYS A 58 11.53 -0.80 10.34
N PRO A 59 12.44 -1.42 9.56
CA PRO A 59 12.31 -2.81 9.16
C PRO A 59 12.21 -3.76 10.37
N LEU A 60 11.35 -4.78 10.28
CA LEU A 60 11.15 -5.82 11.29
C LEU A 60 11.48 -7.23 10.77
N PHE A 61 11.44 -7.41 9.46
CA PHE A 61 11.52 -8.70 8.79
C PHE A 61 12.55 -8.75 7.67
N ASP A 62 13.13 -7.60 7.29
CA ASP A 62 14.34 -7.52 6.49
C ASP A 62 15.50 -8.15 7.29
N LYS A 63 15.61 -9.47 7.14
CA LYS A 63 16.72 -10.28 7.64
C LYS A 63 17.60 -10.60 6.44
N ASP A 64 18.79 -10.00 6.41
CA ASP A 64 19.96 -10.64 5.81
C ASP A 64 20.15 -12.07 6.37
#